data_AF-A0A956MZ72-F1
#
_entry.id   AF-A0A956MZ72-F1
#
_cell.length_a   1.000
_cell.length_b   1.000
_cell.length_c   1.000
_cell.angle_alpha   90.00
_cell.angle_beta   90.00
_cell.angle_gamma   90.00
#
_symmetry.space_group_name_H-M   'P 1'
#
loop_
_entity.id
_entity.type
_entity.pdbx_description
1 polymer ?
#
loop_
_entity_poly.entity_id
_entity_poly.type
_entity_poly.pdbx_seq_one_letter_code
_entity_poly.pdbx_strand_id
1 'polypeptide(L)' 'MAVKNINLLKVDTMLKKEKGNCQKCNAEFGERDTMQSVNVKCDKCGKWHKLCKTCKAEGCDCGGYLMDAWEQNPGLMY' A
#
# COMPACT_ATOMS: atom_id res chain seq x y z
N MET A 1 12.39 38.22 -14.82
CA MET A 1 12.19 38.01 -13.36
C MET A 1 11.42 36.70 -13.20
N ALA A 2 12.05 35.68 -12.61
CA ALA A 2 11.49 34.34 -12.55
C ALA A 2 10.32 34.29 -11.56
N VAL A 3 9.11 34.09 -12.07
CA VAL A 3 7.93 33.81 -11.24
C VAL A 3 8.09 32.38 -10.73
N LYS A 4 8.48 32.25 -9.46
CA LYS A 4 8.46 30.96 -8.75
C LYS A 4 7.02 30.47 -8.75
N ASN A 5 6.74 29.52 -9.64
CA ASN A 5 5.51 28.75 -9.65
C ASN A 5 5.59 27.82 -8.43
N ILE A 6 5.18 28.34 -7.27
CA ILE A 6 5.05 27.56 -6.05
C ILE A 6 3.84 26.67 -6.29
N ASN A 7 4.06 25.53 -6.95
CA ASN A 7 3.12 24.43 -6.92
C ASN A 7 2.93 24.11 -5.44
N LEU A 8 1.81 24.57 -4.89
CA LEU A 8 1.21 23.98 -3.70
C LEU A 8 0.99 22.51 -4.06
N LEU A 9 2.02 21.70 -3.86
CA LEU A 9 1.88 20.31 -3.50
C LEU A 9 1.01 20.36 -2.25
N LYS A 10 -0.30 20.31 -2.47
CA LYS A 10 -1.25 19.81 -1.50
C LYS A 10 -0.66 18.49 -1.06
N VAL A 11 0.08 18.53 0.04
CA VAL A 11 0.43 17.35 0.79
C VAL A 11 -0.93 16.91 1.32
N ASP A 12 -1.65 16.17 0.49
CA ASP A 12 -2.87 15.46 0.84
C ASP A 12 -2.37 14.35 1.77
N THR A 13 -2.07 14.73 3.01
CA THR A 13 -1.76 13.88 4.16
C THR A 13 -3.02 13.14 4.60
N MET A 14 -3.79 12.62 3.65
CA MET A 14 -4.97 11.82 3.86
C MET A 14 -4.67 10.45 3.27
N LEU A 15 -4.50 9.46 4.15
CA LEU A 15 -4.47 8.05 3.79
C LEU A 15 -5.64 7.78 2.82
N LYS A 16 -5.33 7.50 1.56
CA LYS A 16 -6.37 7.21 0.57
C LYS A 16 -6.93 5.84 0.89
N LYS A 17 -8.23 5.80 1.22
CA LYS A 17 -8.97 4.54 1.35
C LYS A 17 -8.91 3.80 0.01
N GLU A 18 -8.61 2.51 0.05
CA GLU A 18 -8.71 1.68 -1.14
C GLU A 18 -10.17 1.22 -1.31
N LYS A 19 -10.64 1.14 -2.54
CA LYS A 19 -11.95 0.58 -2.88
C LYS A 19 -11.75 -0.67 -3.74
N GLY A 20 -12.63 -1.66 -3.57
CA GLY A 20 -12.60 -2.92 -4.33
C GLY A 20 -12.36 -4.13 -3.43
N ASN A 21 -11.82 -5.20 -4.01
CA ASN A 21 -11.75 -6.51 -3.36
C ASN A 21 -10.32 -7.04 -3.29
N CYS A 22 -10.03 -7.81 -2.25
CA CYS A 22 -8.80 -8.57 -2.09
C CYS A 22 -8.63 -9.57 -3.24
N GLN A 23 -7.48 -9.57 -3.90
CA GLN A 23 -7.22 -10.48 -5.03
C GLN A 23 -7.24 -11.97 -4.65
N LYS A 24 -7.03 -12.31 -3.37
CA LYS A 24 -6.93 -13.70 -2.90
C LYS A 24 -8.26 -14.23 -2.35
N CYS A 25 -8.87 -13.52 -1.41
CA CYS A 25 -10.12 -13.96 -0.76
C CYS A 25 -11.39 -13.27 -1.28
N ASN A 26 -11.26 -12.33 -2.21
CA ASN A 26 -12.35 -11.53 -2.77
C ASN A 26 -13.16 -10.71 -1.75
N ALA A 27 -12.70 -10.60 -0.50
CA ALA A 27 -13.31 -9.74 0.51
C ALA A 27 -13.18 -8.26 0.11
N GLU A 28 -14.24 -7.48 0.33
CA GLU A 28 -14.23 -6.04 0.09
C GLU A 28 -13.29 -5.34 1.09
N PHE A 29 -12.55 -4.35 0.61
CA PHE A 29 -11.70 -3.51 1.46
C PHE A 29 -12.57 -2.63 2.36
N GLY A 30 -12.28 -2.66 3.66
CA GLY A 30 -13.02 -1.90 4.66
C GLY A 30 -12.54 -0.46 4.76
N GLU A 31 -13.20 0.33 5.61
CA GLU A 31 -12.86 1.74 5.82
C GLU A 31 -11.46 1.99 6.40
N ARG A 32 -10.84 0.95 6.97
CA ARG A 32 -9.49 0.99 7.54
C ARG A 32 -8.42 0.49 6.57
N ASP A 33 -8.83 -0.03 5.41
CA ASP A 33 -7.93 -0.50 4.38
C ASP A 33 -7.54 0.67 3.47
N THR A 34 -6.27 1.05 3.55
CA THR A 34 -5.69 2.17 2.80
C THR A 34 -4.92 1.64 1.60
N MET A 35 -4.77 2.46 0.56
CA MET A 35 -3.96 2.09 -0.61
C MET A 35 -2.53 1.67 -0.20
N GLN A 36 -1.98 2.30 0.83
CA GLN A 36 -0.65 1.99 1.36
C GLN A 36 -0.57 0.62 2.04
N SER A 37 -1.65 0.19 2.72
CA SER A 37 -1.68 -1.06 3.48
C SER A 37 -2.09 -2.27 2.64
N VAL A 38 -2.90 -2.07 1.60
CA VAL A 38 -3.41 -3.15 0.74
C VAL A 38 -2.50 -3.47 -0.44
N ASN A 39 -1.77 -2.48 -0.96
CA ASN A 39 -0.80 -2.70 -2.02
C ASN A 39 0.51 -3.18 -1.38
N VAL A 40 0.72 -4.48 -1.46
CA VAL A 40 1.84 -5.18 -0.85
C VAL A 40 2.76 -5.73 -1.93
N LYS A 41 4.06 -5.73 -1.67
CA LYS A 41 5.07 -6.28 -2.56
C LYS A 41 5.71 -7.48 -1.89
N CYS A 42 5.85 -8.58 -2.62
CA CYS A 42 6.61 -9.71 -2.13
C CYS A 42 8.12 -9.39 -2.15
N ASP A 43 8.82 -9.63 -1.05
CA ASP A 43 10.27 -9.44 -0.95
C ASP A 43 11.04 -10.39 -1.88
N LYS A 44 10.55 -11.63 -2.02
CA LYS A 44 11.23 -12.71 -2.72
C LYS A 44 11.00 -12.71 -4.23
N CYS A 45 9.75 -12.53 -4.67
CA CYS A 45 9.41 -12.54 -6.10
C CYS A 45 9.21 -11.14 -6.69
N GLY A 46 9.21 -10.09 -5.86
CA GLY A 46 9.11 -8.69 -6.30
C GLY A 46 7.74 -8.29 -6.87
N LYS A 47 6.77 -9.21 -6.92
CA LYS A 47 5.44 -8.96 -7.47
C LYS A 47 4.60 -8.12 -6.51
N TRP A 48 3.81 -7.24 -7.10
CA TRP A 48 2.81 -6.46 -6.40
C TRP A 48 1.49 -7.22 -6.34
N HIS A 49 0.87 -7.20 -5.17
CA HIS A 49 -0.42 -7.79 -4.91
C HIS A 49 -1.30 -6.79 -4.17
N LYS A 50 -2.60 -6.84 -4.43
CA LYS A 50 -3.61 -6.06 -3.71
C LYS A 50 -4.37 -7.00 -2.79
N LEU A 51 -3.97 -7.04 -1.52
CA LEU A 51 -4.43 -8.02 -0.54
C LEU A 51 -4.96 -7.35 0.72
N CYS A 52 -5.96 -7.95 1.34
CA CYS A 52 -6.41 -7.52 2.66
C CYS A 52 -5.38 -7.89 3.72
N LYS A 53 -5.47 -7.27 4.90
CA LYS A 53 -4.56 -7.53 6.03
C LYS A 53 -4.44 -9.01 6.37
N THR A 54 -5.53 -9.76 6.30
CA THR A 54 -5.54 -11.22 6.55
C THR A 54 -4.73 -11.98 5.51
N CYS A 55 -5.00 -11.75 4.21
CA CYS A 55 -4.27 -12.43 3.14
C CYS A 55 -2.81 -12.01 3.03
N LYS A 56 -2.48 -10.78 3.43
CA LYS A 56 -1.10 -10.34 3.59
C LYS A 56 -0.37 -11.17 4.65
N ALA A 57 -1.00 -11.43 5.80
CA ALA A 57 -0.41 -12.19 6.90
C ALA A 57 -0.15 -13.67 6.56
N GLU A 58 -0.89 -14.23 5.60
CA GLU A 58 -0.63 -15.59 5.08
C GLU A 58 0.67 -15.69 4.25
N GLY A 59 1.22 -14.57 3.79
CA GLY A 59 2.41 -14.54 2.95
C GLY A 59 2.14 -14.78 1.46
N CYS A 60 3.18 -14.66 0.65
CA CYS A 60 3.13 -14.88 -0.80
C CYS A 60 3.26 -16.38 -1.13
N ASP A 61 2.61 -16.85 -2.19
CA ASP A 61 2.69 -18.26 -2.64
C ASP A 61 4.11 -18.76 -2.91
N CYS A 62 5.07 -17.85 -3.18
CA CYS A 62 6.48 -18.20 -3.34
C CYS A 62 7.23 -18.44 -2.00
N GLY A 63 6.53 -18.34 -0.87
CA GLY A 63 7.07 -18.41 0.49
C GLY A 63 7.79 -17.14 0.94
N GLY A 64 7.55 -16.01 0.27
CA GLY A 64 8.08 -14.69 0.64
C GLY A 64 7.11 -13.90 1.52
N TYR A 65 7.65 -12.91 2.21
CA TYR A 65 6.88 -11.95 2.99
C TYR A 65 6.29 -10.87 2.09
N LEU A 66 5.04 -10.49 2.38
CA LEU A 66 4.34 -9.42 1.68
C LEU A 66 4.49 -8.13 2.48
N MET A 67 5.25 -7.18 1.94
CA MET A 67 5.54 -5.91 2.58
C MET A 67 4.64 -4.81 2.02
N ASP A 68 3.94 -4.09 2.90
CA ASP A 68 3.18 -2.91 2.53
C ASP A 68 4.10 -1.68 2.35
N ALA A 69 3.53 -0.53 1.95
CA ALA A 69 4.32 0.66 1.65
C ALA A 69 5.13 1.18 2.86
N TRP A 70 4.67 0.96 4.08
CA TRP A 70 5.35 1.37 5.30
C TRP A 70 6.52 0.46 5.63
N GLU A 71 6.35 -0.84 5.43
CA GLU A 71 7.41 -1.83 5.64
C GLU A 71 8.51 -1.74 4.57
N GLN A 72 8.14 -1.37 3.34
CA GLN A 72 9.10 -1.12 2.27
C GLN A 72 9.91 0.16 2.48
N ASN A 73 9.35 1.15 3.20
CA ASN A 73 10.02 2.41 3.46
C ASN A 73 9.80 2.85 4.92
N PRO A 74 10.51 2.22 5.88
CA PRO A 74 10.32 2.48 7.31
C PRO A 74 10.65 3.93 7.71
N GLY A 75 11.40 4.66 6.89
CA GLY A 75 11.68 6.08 7.09
C GLY A 75 10.47 7.01 6.91
N LEU A 76 9.32 6.50 6.42
CA LEU A 76 8.07 7.27 6.34
C LEU A 76 7.20 7.18 7.61
N MET A 77 7.62 6.38 8.60
CA MET A 77 6.93 6.27 9.89
C MET A 77 7.44 7.28 10.94
N TYR A 78 8.50 8.05 10.64
CA TYR A 78 9.13 9.02 11.55
C TYR A 78 9.02 10.44 11.03
#